data_AF-A0A9P9N9I7-F1
#
_entry.id   AF-A0A9P9N9I7-F1
#
_cell.length_a   1.000
_cell.length_b   1.000
_cell.length_c   1.000
_cell.angle_alpha   90.00
_cell.angle_beta   90.00
_cell.angle_gamma   90.00
#
_symmetry.space_group_name_H-M   'P 1'
#
loop_
_entity.id
_entity.type
_entity.pdbx_description
1 polymer ?
#
loop_
_entity_poly.entity_id
_entity_poly.type
_entity_poly.pdbx_seq_one_letter_code
_entity_poly.pdbx_strand_id
1 'polypeptide(L)'
;GKNYAQFNVKQIYIISVFFFEVIFAICGAAPDINTLIVGRISCGVSGAGMYVGITTQLGVTATTQERLTYVGGAGLIWGVGTVLGPSNGGAFTDSSTTWRKSFYITLCVVAADMHKSHL
;
A
#
# COMPACT_ATOMS: atom_id res chain seq x y z
N GLY A 1 -3.52 -24.05 -19.43
CA GLY A 1 -2.15 -23.61 -19.08
C GLY A 1 -2.00 -22.13 -18.76
N LYS A 2 -2.74 -21.21 -19.42
CA LYS A 2 -2.57 -19.75 -19.26
C LYS A 2 -3.16 -19.13 -17.98
N ASN A 3 -4.02 -19.85 -17.27
CA ASN A 3 -4.75 -19.31 -16.12
C ASN A 3 -3.92 -19.34 -14.83
N TYR A 4 -2.95 -20.25 -14.67
CA TYR A 4 -2.20 -20.40 -13.42
C TYR A 4 -1.13 -19.31 -13.19
N ALA A 5 -0.58 -18.74 -14.25
CA ALA A 5 0.41 -17.66 -14.15
C ALA A 5 -0.23 -16.29 -13.84
N GLN A 6 -1.42 -16.03 -14.40
CA GLN A 6 -2.18 -14.81 -14.14
C GLN A 6 -2.93 -14.87 -12.80
N PHE A 7 -3.42 -16.04 -12.39
CA PHE A 7 -4.02 -16.22 -11.06
C PHE A 7 -3.02 -15.93 -9.94
N ASN A 8 -1.78 -16.39 -10.06
CA ASN A 8 -0.80 -16.22 -8.98
C ASN A 8 -0.44 -14.75 -8.74
N VAL A 9 -0.13 -13.97 -9.77
CA VAL A 9 0.33 -12.58 -9.58
C VAL A 9 -0.79 -11.69 -9.05
N LYS A 10 -2.01 -11.80 -9.59
CA LYS A 10 -3.16 -11.04 -9.11
C LYS A 10 -3.54 -11.43 -7.67
N GLN A 11 -3.54 -12.72 -7.34
CA GLN A 11 -3.85 -13.17 -5.98
C GLN A 11 -2.77 -12.79 -4.97
N ILE A 12 -1.49 -12.91 -5.31
CA ILE A 12 -0.38 -12.48 -4.45
C ILE A 12 -0.47 -10.97 -4.18
N TYR A 13 -0.82 -10.18 -5.19
CA TYR A 13 -1.06 -8.74 -5.02
C TYR A 13 -2.21 -8.47 -4.04
N ILE A 14 -3.38 -9.09 -4.26
CA ILE A 14 -4.56 -8.91 -3.39
C ILE A 14 -4.26 -9.34 -1.94
N ILE A 15 -3.58 -10.47 -1.75
CA ILE A 15 -3.18 -10.96 -0.41
C ILE A 15 -2.21 -9.98 0.25
N SER A 16 -1.24 -9.44 -0.49
CA SER A 16 -0.29 -8.44 0.04
C SER A 16 -0.99 -7.13 0.42
N VAL A 17 -2.00 -6.71 -0.34
CA VAL A 17 -2.83 -5.54 -0.04
C VAL A 17 -3.66 -5.78 1.21
N PHE A 18 -4.32 -6.93 1.32
CA PHE A 18 -5.07 -7.29 2.52
C PHE A 18 -4.19 -7.33 3.77
N PHE A 19 -2.99 -7.92 3.66
CA PHE A 19 -2.05 -8.00 4.78
C PHE A 19 -1.57 -6.60 5.21
N PHE A 20 -1.34 -5.70 4.25
CA PHE A 20 -0.96 -4.33 4.52
C PHE A 20 -2.05 -3.55 5.27
N GLU A 21 -3.31 -3.72 4.88
CA GLU A 21 -4.45 -3.12 5.60
C GLU A 21 -4.53 -3.62 7.05
N VAL A 22 -4.43 -4.94 7.25
CA VAL A 22 -4.45 -5.53 8.60
C VAL A 22 -3.33 -4.97 9.47
N ILE A 23 -2.11 -4.86 8.93
CA ILE A 23 -0.98 -4.28 9.66
C ILE A 23 -1.23 -2.78 9.96
N PHE A 24 -1.78 -2.02 9.01
CA PHE A 24 -2.13 -0.61 9.23
C PHE A 24 -3.21 -0.42 10.29
N ALA A 25 -4.20 -1.31 10.35
CA ALA A 25 -5.21 -1.33 11.40
C ALA A 25 -4.58 -1.56 12.78
N ILE A 26 -3.65 -2.52 12.87
CA ILE A 26 -2.92 -2.81 14.10
C ILE A 26 -2.04 -1.61 14.52
N CYS A 27 -1.38 -0.94 13.58
CA CYS A 27 -0.63 0.28 13.87
C CYS A 27 -1.53 1.43 14.35
N GLY A 28 -2.74 1.58 13.82
CA GLY A 28 -3.69 2.60 14.24
C GLY A 28 -4.32 2.37 15.61
N ALA A 29 -4.46 1.10 15.99
CA ALA A 29 -4.92 0.68 17.32
C ALA A 29 -3.78 0.52 18.34
N ALA A 30 -2.53 0.79 17.96
CA ALA A 30 -1.37 0.53 18.79
C ALA A 30 -1.44 1.30 20.13
N PRO A 31 -1.41 0.62 21.28
CA PRO A 31 -1.34 1.27 22.59
C PRO A 31 0.09 1.70 22.95
N ASP A 32 1.10 1.01 22.40
CA ASP A 32 2.51 1.15 22.76
C ASP A 32 3.40 1.40 21.53
N ILE A 33 4.53 2.08 21.75
CA ILE A 33 5.51 2.38 20.70
C ILE A 33 6.16 1.12 20.11
N ASN A 34 6.31 0.06 20.90
CA ASN A 34 6.85 -1.22 20.44
C ASN A 34 5.95 -1.85 19.36
N THR A 35 4.63 -1.81 19.55
CA THR A 35 3.66 -2.29 18.56
C THR A 35 3.72 -1.47 17.27
N LEU A 36 3.96 -0.16 17.40
CA LEU A 36 4.10 0.74 16.25
C LEU A 36 5.38 0.43 15.44
N ILE A 37 6.50 0.16 16.11
CA ILE A 37 7.77 -0.23 15.46
C ILE A 37 7.61 -1.57 14.73
N VAL A 38 7.06 -2.58 15.40
CA VAL A 38 6.84 -3.91 14.79
C VAL A 38 5.91 -3.79 13.59
N GLY A 39 4.81 -3.05 13.71
CA GLY A 39 3.91 -2.81 12.60
C GLY A 39 4.57 -2.09 11.41
N ARG A 40 5.51 -1.15 11.66
CA ARG A 40 6.26 -0.49 10.56
C ARG A 40 7.20 -1.43 9.83
N ILE A 41 7.86 -2.33 10.54
CA ILE A 41 8.70 -3.37 9.92
C ILE A 41 7.83 -4.28 9.03
N SER A 42 6.68 -4.71 9.57
CA SER A 42 5.72 -5.53 8.83
C SER A 42 5.13 -4.81 7.61
N CYS A 43 4.84 -3.51 7.70
CA CYS A 43 4.42 -2.70 6.56
C CYS A 43 5.48 -2.66 5.46
N GLY A 44 6.76 -2.57 5.82
CA GLY A 44 7.87 -2.60 4.85
C GLY A 44 7.90 -3.91 4.06
N VAL A 45 7.73 -5.05 4.74
CA VAL A 45 7.67 -6.37 4.09
C VAL A 45 6.46 -6.47 3.16
N SER A 46 5.30 -6.03 3.62
CA SER A 46 4.06 -6.05 2.82
C SER A 46 4.13 -5.12 1.61
N GLY A 47 4.74 -3.94 1.75
CA GLY A 47 4.95 -2.98 0.67
C GLY A 47 5.94 -3.48 -0.40
N ALA A 48 7.00 -4.19 0.02
CA ALA A 48 7.91 -4.84 -0.92
C ALA A 48 7.19 -5.91 -1.77
N GLY A 49 6.30 -6.71 -1.15
CA GLY A 49 5.47 -7.70 -1.84
C GLY A 49 4.53 -7.08 -2.87
N MET A 50 3.86 -5.97 -2.51
CA MET A 50 3.03 -5.20 -3.44
C MET A 50 3.84 -4.65 -4.62
N TYR A 51 5.01 -4.07 -4.35
CA TYR A 51 5.86 -3.48 -5.39
C TYR A 51 6.33 -4.53 -6.40
N VAL A 52 6.77 -5.69 -5.92
CA VAL A 52 7.15 -6.82 -6.78
C VAL A 52 5.94 -7.33 -7.56
N GLY A 53 4.76 -7.43 -6.93
CA GLY A 53 3.52 -7.82 -7.60
C GLY A 53 3.11 -6.89 -8.74
N ILE A 54 3.13 -5.57 -8.50
CA ILE A 54 2.79 -4.55 -9.51
C ILE A 54 3.80 -4.56 -10.66
N THR A 55 5.11 -4.55 -10.35
CA THR A 55 6.15 -4.53 -11.39
C THR A 55 6.15 -5.81 -12.23
N THR A 56 5.85 -6.96 -11.62
CA THR A 56 5.68 -8.23 -12.33
C THR A 56 4.44 -8.18 -13.23
N GLN A 57 3.29 -7.71 -12.71
CA GLN A 57 2.05 -7.59 -13.49
C GLN A 57 2.23 -6.63 -14.69
N LEU A 58 2.86 -5.48 -14.48
CA LEU A 58 3.21 -4.55 -15.55
C LEU A 58 4.13 -5.20 -16.59
N GLY A 59 5.07 -6.06 -16.16
CA GLY A 59 5.94 -6.80 -17.07
C GLY A 59 5.21 -7.81 -17.95
N VAL A 60 4.09 -8.38 -17.50
CA VAL A 60 3.29 -9.33 -18.30
C VAL A 60 2.29 -8.62 -19.21
N THR A 61 1.78 -7.45 -18.79
CA THR A 61 0.69 -6.75 -19.49
C THR A 61 1.14 -5.60 -20.38
N ALA A 62 2.24 -4.91 -20.06
CA ALA A 62 2.64 -3.70 -20.77
C ALA A 62 3.57 -3.97 -21.96
N THR A 63 3.25 -3.36 -23.10
CA THR A 63 4.11 -3.26 -24.28
C THR A 63 5.29 -2.30 -24.02
N THR A 64 6.47 -2.53 -24.64
CA THR A 64 7.76 -1.85 -24.34
C THR A 64 7.68 -0.32 -24.24
N GLN A 65 6.79 0.33 -24.99
CA GLN A 65 6.60 1.80 -25.00
C GLN A 65 5.74 2.30 -23.82
N GLU A 66 4.69 1.58 -23.42
CA GLU A 66 3.79 2.00 -22.34
C GLU A 66 4.40 1.78 -20.96
N ARG A 67 5.30 0.80 -20.84
CA ARG A 67 6.02 0.49 -19.60
C ARG A 67 6.73 1.72 -19.02
N LEU A 68 7.29 2.59 -19.86
CA LEU A 68 7.97 3.81 -19.41
C LEU A 68 6.98 4.84 -18.85
N THR A 69 5.82 5.00 -19.47
CA THR A 69 4.75 5.89 -18.99
C THR A 69 4.18 5.39 -17.66
N TYR A 70 3.95 4.08 -17.51
CA TYR A 70 3.48 3.51 -16.24
C TYR A 70 4.50 3.65 -15.12
N VAL A 71 5.79 3.40 -15.40
CA VAL A 71 6.87 3.58 -14.41
C VAL A 71 7.05 5.05 -14.04
N GLY A 72 6.96 5.96 -15.02
CA GLY A 72 6.99 7.41 -14.78
C GLY A 72 5.81 7.88 -13.92
N GLY A 73 4.60 7.44 -14.23
CA GLY A 73 3.40 7.72 -13.42
C GLY A 73 3.49 7.15 -12.00
N ALA A 74 3.99 5.92 -11.85
CA ALA A 74 4.24 5.32 -10.53
C ALA A 74 5.26 6.16 -9.74
N GLY A 75 6.33 6.65 -10.38
CA GLY A 75 7.32 7.54 -9.76
C GLY A 75 6.72 8.87 -9.28
N LEU A 76 5.80 9.46 -10.06
CA LEU A 76 5.09 10.68 -9.66
C LEU A 76 4.22 10.43 -8.42
N ILE A 77 3.43 9.35 -8.40
CA ILE A 77 2.59 8.98 -7.25
C ILE A 77 3.46 8.73 -6.02
N TRP A 78 4.59 8.06 -6.19
CA TRP A 78 5.54 7.82 -5.11
C TRP A 78 6.12 9.12 -4.56
N GLY A 79 6.51 10.04 -5.44
CA GLY A 79 6.99 11.38 -5.07
C GLY A 79 5.95 12.24 -4.36
N VAL A 80 4.69 12.19 -4.79
CA VAL A 80 3.59 12.86 -4.07
C VAL A 80 3.38 12.22 -2.69
N GLY A 81 3.44 10.89 -2.61
CA GLY A 81 3.34 10.15 -1.35
C GLY A 81 4.45 10.50 -0.35
N THR A 82 5.69 10.68 -0.80
CA THR A 82 6.81 11.05 0.08
C THR A 82 6.73 12.49 0.59
N VAL A 83 6.06 13.39 -0.14
CA VAL A 83 5.79 14.77 0.32
C VAL A 83 4.61 14.82 1.29
N LEU A 84 3.55 14.08 0.99
CA LEU A 84 2.34 14.04 1.83
C LEU A 84 2.55 13.25 3.13
N GLY A 85 3.40 12.23 3.13
CA GLY A 85 3.68 11.40 4.31
C GLY A 85 4.13 12.20 5.54
N PRO A 86 5.20 13.01 5.44
CA PRO A 86 5.65 13.89 6.52
C PRO A 86 4.66 15.00 6.85
N SER A 87 3.93 15.54 5.85
CA SER A 87 2.94 16.60 6.07
C SER A 87 1.79 16.11 6.96
N ASN A 88 1.23 14.95 6.63
CA ASN A 88 0.25 14.27 7.46
C ASN A 88 0.86 13.92 8.82
N GLY A 89 2.04 13.29 8.87
CA GLY A 89 2.73 12.94 10.12
C GLY A 89 2.97 14.12 11.08
N GLY A 90 3.37 15.28 10.53
CA GLY A 90 3.64 16.50 11.29
C GLY A 90 2.38 17.10 11.90
N ALA A 91 1.29 17.19 11.12
CA ALA A 91 -0.01 17.66 11.59
C ALA A 91 -0.62 16.78 12.71
N PHE A 92 -0.19 15.53 12.82
CA PHE A 92 -0.62 14.61 13.89
C PHE A 92 0.14 14.78 15.21
N THR A 93 1.18 15.61 15.26
CA THR A 93 1.95 15.86 16.49
C THR A 93 1.22 16.82 17.44
N ASP A 94 0.37 17.70 16.91
CA ASP A 94 -0.31 18.77 17.67
C ASP A 94 -1.58 18.31 18.43
N SER A 95 -2.07 17.09 18.22
CA SER A 95 -3.29 16.63 18.90
C SER A 95 -3.28 15.13 19.14
N SER A 96 -3.10 14.75 20.40
CA SER A 96 -3.05 13.37 20.94
C SER A 96 -4.21 12.46 20.50
N THR A 97 -5.32 13.02 20.02
CA THR A 97 -6.52 12.29 19.56
C THR A 97 -6.57 12.10 18.03
N THR A 98 -5.79 12.86 17.26
CA THR A 98 -5.89 12.87 15.79
C THR A 98 -5.03 11.80 15.12
N TRP A 99 -3.93 11.38 15.73
CA TRP A 99 -3.00 10.40 15.15
C TRP A 99 -3.65 9.05 14.82
N ARG A 100 -4.58 8.57 15.67
CA ARG A 100 -5.34 7.33 15.43
C ARG A 100 -6.30 7.44 14.24
N LYS A 101 -6.87 8.62 14.01
CA LYS A 101 -7.80 8.86 12.89
C LYS A 101 -7.11 8.83 11.54
N SER A 102 -5.82 9.18 11.47
CA SER A 102 -5.06 9.05 10.22
C SER A 102 -5.01 7.62 9.70
N PHE A 103 -4.87 6.64 10.60
CA PHE A 103 -4.81 5.24 10.20
C PHE A 103 -6.15 4.73 9.67
N TYR A 104 -7.27 5.21 10.25
CA TYR A 104 -8.61 4.92 9.75
C TYR A 104 -8.86 5.52 8.36
N ILE A 105 -8.39 6.75 8.09
CA ILE A 105 -8.55 7.37 6.77
C ILE A 105 -7.79 6.57 5.70
N THR A 106 -6.57 6.14 5.99
CA THR A 106 -5.79 5.29 5.08
C THR A 106 -6.49 3.95 4.83
N LEU A 107 -7.06 3.32 5.87
CA LEU A 107 -7.86 2.10 5.72
C LEU A 107 -9.07 2.31 4.80
N CYS A 108 -9.83 3.40 4.96
CA CYS A 108 -10.99 3.68 4.11
C CYS A 108 -10.61 3.82 2.62
N VAL A 109 -9.47 4.44 2.34
CA VAL A 109 -8.99 4.63 0.96
C VAL A 109 -8.59 3.29 0.33
N VAL A 110 -7.83 2.45 1.05
CA VAL A 110 -7.39 1.15 0.53
C VAL A 110 -8.58 0.19 0.39
N ALA A 111 -9.50 0.18 1.35
CA ALA A 111 -10.70 -0.66 1.29
C ALA A 111 -11.62 -0.28 0.12
N ALA A 112 -11.70 1.02 -0.21
CA ALA A 112 -12.46 1.50 -1.37
C ALA A 112 -11.82 1.06 -2.70
N ASP A 113 -10.49 0.97 -2.77
CA ASP A 113 -9.77 0.46 -3.95
C ASP A 113 -10.00 -1.06 -4.13
N MET A 114 -9.93 -1.81 -3.03
CA MET A 114 -10.26 -3.24 -3.00
C MET A 114 -11.67 -3.54 -3.55
N HIS A 115 -12.67 -2.75 -3.16
CA HIS A 115 -14.04 -2.91 -3.66
C HIS A 115 -14.14 -2.71 -5.18
N LYS A 116 -13.39 -1.77 -5.75
CA LYS A 116 -13.32 -1.58 -7.21
C LYS A 116 -12.60 -2.72 -7.94
N SER A 117 -11.64 -3.37 -7.30
CA SER A 117 -10.85 -4.46 -7.92
C SER A 117 -11.62 -5.78 -8.07
N HIS A 118 -12.75 -5.90 -7.36
CA HIS A 118 -13.64 -7.07 -7.35
C HIS A 118 -14.85 -6.95 -8.30
N LEU A 119 -15.08 -5.75 -8.88
CA LEU A 119 -16.07 -5.46 -9.93
C LEU A 119 -15.42 -5.50 -11.32
#